data_AF-A0AA97A725-F1
#
_entry.id   AF-A0AA97A725-F1
#
_cell.length_a   1.000
_cell.length_b   1.000
_cell.length_c   1.000
_cell.angle_alpha   90.00
_cell.angle_beta   90.00
_cell.angle_gamma   90.00
#
_symmetry.space_group_name_H-M   'P 1'
#
loop_
_entity.id
_entity.type
_entity.pdbx_description
1 polymer ?
#
loop_
_entity_poly.entity_id
_entity_poly.type
_entity_poly.pdbx_seq_one_letter_code
_entity_poly.pdbx_strand_id
1 'polypeptide(L)'
;MIAKGSSKSKKDGISHDVFIKQVNAIMKSILGEGYTSHSFRQGLITEMGSKGVNVKIISQFIGHSDVKTTMRYIKPTDDDVRGAMVR
;
A
#
# COMPACT_ATOMS: atom_id res chain seq x y z
N MET A 1 -25.55 2.47 50.41
CA MET A 1 -24.27 1.72 50.48
C MET A 1 -23.93 1.17 49.11
N ILE A 2 -22.63 1.06 48.85
CA ILE A 2 -21.96 1.05 47.55
C ILE A 2 -21.88 -0.37 46.98
N ALA A 3 -22.02 -0.55 45.67
CA ALA A 3 -21.21 -1.52 44.93
C ALA A 3 -21.09 -1.11 43.45
N LYS A 4 -20.01 -0.37 43.16
CA LYS A 4 -19.45 -0.18 41.81
C LYS A 4 -19.15 -1.55 41.21
N GLY A 5 -19.88 -1.96 40.18
CA GLY A 5 -19.58 -3.14 39.37
C GLY A 5 -18.68 -2.80 38.18
N SER A 6 -17.38 -2.76 38.45
CA SER A 6 -16.23 -2.95 37.54
C SER A 6 -16.46 -2.77 36.02
N SER A 7 -16.13 -1.58 35.50
CA SER A 7 -15.84 -1.40 34.08
C SER A 7 -14.58 -2.19 33.72
N LYS A 8 -14.73 -3.27 32.96
CA LYS A 8 -13.59 -3.97 32.34
C LYS A 8 -12.96 -3.02 31.32
N SER A 9 -11.89 -2.34 31.72
CA SER A 9 -10.97 -1.62 30.84
C SER A 9 -10.38 -2.62 29.84
N LYS A 10 -10.96 -2.68 28.63
CA LYS A 10 -10.31 -3.31 27.48
C LYS A 10 -9.30 -2.30 26.97
N LYS A 11 -8.03 -2.69 26.88
CA LYS A 11 -6.92 -1.89 26.35
C LYS A 11 -7.37 -1.10 25.11
N ASP A 12 -7.48 0.22 25.26
CA ASP A 12 -7.85 1.15 24.18
C ASP A 12 -6.67 1.31 23.22
N GLY A 13 -6.42 0.28 22.41
CA GLY A 13 -5.64 0.43 21.18
C GLY A 13 -6.45 1.24 20.17
N ILE A 14 -5.79 2.08 19.38
CA ILE A 14 -6.44 2.77 18.25
C ILE A 14 -7.12 1.69 17.39
N SER A 15 -8.44 1.80 17.20
CA SER A 15 -9.17 0.87 16.33
C SER A 15 -8.58 0.90 14.92
N HIS A 16 -8.45 -0.27 14.29
CA HIS A 16 -7.89 -0.43 12.95
C HIS A 16 -8.53 0.53 11.93
N ASP A 17 -9.85 0.71 12.01
CA ASP A 17 -10.60 1.61 11.13
C ASP A 17 -10.22 3.08 11.33
N VAL A 18 -9.94 3.47 12.57
CA VAL A 18 -9.53 4.84 12.91
C VAL A 18 -8.14 5.10 12.35
N PHE A 19 -7.22 4.15 12.47
CA PHE A 19 -5.88 4.26 11.88
C PHE A 19 -5.93 4.39 10.36
N ILE A 20 -6.70 3.53 9.67
CA ILE A 20 -6.87 3.64 8.21
C ILE A 20 -7.44 5.01 7.81
N LYS A 21 -8.44 5.50 8.54
CA LYS A 21 -9.01 6.83 8.29
C LYS A 21 -7.99 7.95 8.46
N GLN A 22 -7.17 7.89 9.51
CA GLN A 22 -6.10 8.87 9.75
C GLN A 22 -5.06 8.86 8.63
N VAL A 23 -4.56 7.69 8.24
CA VAL A 23 -3.58 7.60 7.15
C VAL A 23 -4.19 8.07 5.82
N ASN A 24 -5.43 7.69 5.51
CA ASN A 24 -6.11 8.18 4.31
C ASN A 24 -6.35 9.69 4.34
N ALA A 25 -6.63 10.29 5.51
CA ALA A 25 -6.78 11.74 5.63
C ALA A 25 -5.48 12.47 5.27
N ILE A 26 -4.34 11.96 5.75
CA ILE A 26 -3.01 12.50 5.42
C ILE A 26 -2.70 12.32 3.92
N MET A 27 -2.99 11.13 3.37
CA MET A 27 -2.81 10.89 1.93
C MET A 27 -3.61 11.88 1.09
N LYS A 28 -4.87 12.12 1.46
CA LYS A 28 -5.74 13.06 0.75
C LYS A 28 -5.27 14.50 0.88
N SER A 29 -4.78 14.92 2.04
CA SER A 29 -4.29 16.29 2.23
C SER A 29 -3.03 16.60 1.41
N ILE A 30 -2.21 15.58 1.12
CA ILE A 30 -0.94 15.76 0.40
C ILE A 30 -1.13 15.53 -1.12
N LEU A 31 -1.91 14.52 -1.50
CA LEU A 31 -2.00 14.03 -2.88
C LEU A 31 -3.34 14.37 -3.57
N GLY A 32 -4.38 14.71 -2.80
CA GLY A 32 -5.73 15.00 -3.29
C GLY A 32 -6.75 13.90 -2.97
N GLU A 33 -8.05 14.19 -3.16
CA GLU A 33 -9.14 13.36 -2.64
C GLU A 33 -9.20 11.92 -3.18
N GLY A 34 -8.66 11.68 -4.39
CA GLY A 34 -8.60 10.36 -5.03
C GLY A 34 -7.54 9.41 -4.46
N TYR A 35 -6.69 9.88 -3.56
CA TYR A 35 -5.58 9.08 -3.02
C TYR A 35 -5.92 8.45 -1.67
N THR A 36 -5.54 7.18 -1.54
CA THR A 36 -5.66 6.37 -0.32
C THR A 36 -4.35 5.64 -0.08
N SER A 37 -4.16 5.08 1.10
CA SER A 37 -3.01 4.22 1.40
C SER A 37 -2.87 3.08 0.39
N HIS A 38 -3.98 2.55 -0.12
CA HIS A 38 -3.96 1.49 -1.11
C HIS A 38 -3.49 1.99 -2.48
N SER A 39 -4.10 3.06 -3.01
CA SER A 39 -3.72 3.59 -4.32
C SER A 39 -2.29 4.12 -4.34
N PHE A 40 -1.80 4.67 -3.24
CA PHE A 40 -0.40 5.05 -3.09
C PHE A 40 0.54 3.85 -3.20
N ARG A 41 0.25 2.74 -2.48
CA ARG A 41 1.04 1.51 -2.57
C ARG A 41 1.06 0.96 -3.99
N GLN A 42 -0.09 0.97 -4.67
CA GLN A 42 -0.18 0.55 -6.06
C GLN A 42 0.68 1.42 -6.98
N GLY A 43 0.60 2.75 -6.83
CA GLY A 43 1.41 3.70 -7.60
C GLY A 43 2.91 3.46 -7.43
N LEU A 44 3.38 3.27 -6.19
CA LEU A 44 4.79 2.97 -5.91
C LEU A 44 5.27 1.69 -6.60
N ILE A 45 4.47 0.61 -6.57
CA ILE A 45 4.82 -0.65 -7.24
C ILE A 45 4.94 -0.44 -8.74
N THR A 46 3.95 0.22 -9.34
CA THR A 46 3.93 0.51 -10.79
C THR A 46 5.13 1.36 -11.20
N GLU A 47 5.43 2.42 -10.45
CA GLU A 47 6.55 3.32 -10.74
C GLU A 47 7.90 2.59 -10.68
N MET A 48 8.12 1.77 -9.65
CA MET A 48 9.33 0.95 -9.56
C MET A 48 9.44 -0.05 -10.73
N GLY A 49 8.31 -0.64 -11.13
CA GLY A 49 8.23 -1.53 -12.29
C GLY A 49 8.60 -0.83 -13.60
N SER A 50 8.04 0.36 -13.85
CA SER A 50 8.36 1.17 -15.03
C SER A 50 9.82 1.64 -15.07
N LYS A 51 10.46 1.79 -13.91
CA LYS A 51 11.91 2.08 -13.80
C LYS A 51 12.80 0.84 -14.02
N GLY A 52 12.22 -0.33 -14.32
CA GLY A 52 12.95 -1.57 -14.55
C GLY A 52 13.50 -2.24 -13.28
N VAL A 53 13.01 -1.85 -12.10
CA VAL A 53 13.45 -2.48 -10.84
C VAL A 53 13.00 -3.94 -10.81
N ASN A 54 13.89 -4.83 -10.36
CA ASN A 54 13.58 -6.26 -10.28
C ASN A 54 12.35 -6.52 -9.40
N VAL A 55 11.37 -7.27 -9.93
CA VAL A 55 10.11 -7.55 -9.22
C VAL A 55 10.29 -8.22 -7.86
N LYS A 56 11.33 -9.05 -7.68
CA LYS A 56 11.60 -9.68 -6.37
C LYS A 56 12.02 -8.64 -5.33
N ILE A 57 12.80 -7.64 -5.74
CA ILE A 57 13.21 -6.51 -4.88
C ILE A 57 11.98 -5.70 -4.50
N ILE A 58 11.13 -5.36 -5.46
CA ILE A 58 9.87 -4.63 -5.20
C ILE A 58 8.98 -5.42 -4.22
N SER A 59 8.84 -6.74 -4.44
CA SER A 59 8.03 -7.61 -3.58
C SER A 59 8.55 -7.64 -2.14
N GLN A 60 9.87 -7.71 -1.96
CA GLN A 60 10.51 -7.68 -0.65
C GLN A 60 10.35 -6.32 0.03
N PHE A 61 10.52 -5.22 -0.71
CA PHE A 61 10.36 -3.85 -0.20
C PHE A 61 8.95 -3.57 0.31
N ILE A 62 7.92 -4.03 -0.43
CA ILE A 62 6.51 -3.85 -0.05
C ILE A 62 6.05 -4.85 1.01
N GLY A 63 6.76 -5.97 1.17
CA GLY A 63 6.40 -7.04 2.12
C GLY A 63 5.31 -7.98 1.61
N HIS A 64 5.23 -8.22 0.29
CA HIS A 64 4.31 -9.22 -0.26
C HIS A 64 4.87 -10.62 -0.05
N SER A 65 4.06 -11.51 0.53
CA SER A 65 4.38 -12.93 0.75
C SER A 65 4.44 -13.74 -0.55
N ASP A 66 3.70 -13.32 -1.58
CA ASP A 66 3.74 -13.90 -2.92
C ASP A 66 4.05 -12.82 -3.97
N VAL A 67 5.13 -13.04 -4.72
CA VAL A 67 5.59 -12.17 -5.82
C VAL A 67 4.53 -11.98 -6.89
N LYS A 68 3.60 -12.93 -7.07
CA LYS A 68 2.46 -12.80 -7.99
C LYS A 68 1.60 -11.58 -7.67
N THR A 69 1.51 -11.19 -6.40
CA THR A 69 0.75 -10.00 -5.99
C THR A 69 1.41 -8.72 -6.51
N THR A 70 2.74 -8.68 -6.55
CA THR A 70 3.52 -7.58 -7.14
C THR A 70 3.43 -7.57 -8.66
N MET A 71 3.52 -8.75 -9.29
CA MET A 71 3.43 -8.90 -10.75
C MET A 71 2.12 -8.36 -11.35
N ARG A 72 1.02 -8.32 -10.59
CA ARG A 72 -0.26 -7.74 -11.06
C ARG A 72 -0.16 -6.26 -11.45
N TYR A 73 0.84 -5.56 -10.94
CA TYR A 73 1.06 -4.13 -11.19
C TYR A 73 2.13 -3.87 -12.26
N ILE A 74 2.93 -4.87 -12.61
CA ILE A 74 3.99 -4.75 -13.61
C ILE A 74 3.42 -5.22 -14.95
N LYS A 75 2.85 -4.28 -15.70
CA LYS A 75 2.34 -4.52 -17.05
C LYS A 75 3.33 -3.94 -18.07
N PRO A 76 3.97 -4.77 -18.90
CA PRO A 76 4.80 -4.27 -19.98
C PRO A 76 3.93 -3.49 -20.97
N THR A 77 4.41 -2.32 -21.37
CA THR A 77 3.83 -1.51 -22.45
C THR A 77 4.43 -1.91 -23.79
N ASP A 78 3.78 -1.55 -24.89
CA ASP A 78 4.31 -1.81 -26.24
C ASP A 78 5.69 -1.16 -26.44
N ASP A 79 5.92 -0.02 -25.80
CA ASP A 79 7.20 0.70 -25.88
C ASP A 79 8.30 -0.03 -25.10
N ASP A 80 7.98 -0.64 -23.95
CA ASP A 80 8.92 -1.50 -23.22
C ASP A 80 9.35 -2.69 -24.08
N VAL A 81 8.39 -3.30 -24.78
CA VAL A 81 8.66 -4.43 -25.69
C VAL A 81 9.52 -3.99 -26.87
N ARG A 82 9.18 -2.88 -27.52
CA ARG A 82 9.98 -2.31 -28.62
C ARG A 82 11.40 -2.00 -28.15
N GLY A 83 11.56 -1.32 -27.02
CA GLY A 83 12.86 -0.99 -26.44
C GLY A 83 13.71 -2.21 -26.13
N ALA A 84 13.11 -3.31 -25.64
CA ALA A 84 13.81 -4.56 -25.38
C ALA A 84 14.24 -5.32 -26.65
N MET A 85 13.59 -5.06 -27.78
CA MET A 85 13.87 -5.72 -29.07
C MET A 85 14.90 -4.99 -29.92
N VAL A 86 15.17 -3.71 -29.63
CA VAL A 86 16.21 -2.93 -30.32
C VAL A 86 17.54 -3.15 -29.58
N ARG A 87 18.51 -3.74 -30.29
CA ARG A 87 19.84 -4.06 -29.77
C ARG A 87 20.92 -3.32 -30.56
#